data_AF-A0A4Y2FZV5-F1
#
_entry.id   AF-A0A4Y2FZV5-F1
#
_cell.length_a   1.000
_cell.length_b   1.000
_cell.length_c   1.000
_cell.angle_alpha   90.00
_cell.angle_beta   90.00
_cell.angle_gamma   90.00
#
_symmetry.space_group_name_H-M   'P 1'
#
loop_
_entity.id
_entity.type
_entity.pdbx_description
1 polymer ?
#
loop_
_entity_poly.entity_id
_entity_poly.type
_entity_poly.pdbx_seq_one_letter_code
_entity_poly.pdbx_strand_id
1 'polypeptide(L)'
;MFSPNRINVMKDASSDLSNFMVEPEKEIQQCVTNKEIWCHLMRSLYENELSASSASMFSPRVETMTNCSMTDNTLLFPSISNALNFIFSPESVSKNDKINTSTIDSSICKLVKNADNIQVLVTGSLHLVGGVLSFIDT
;
A
#
# COMPACT_ATOMS: atom_id res chain seq x y z
N MET A 1 -0.84 1.43 0.15
CA MET A 1 0.01 0.22 0.11
C MET A 1 1.26 0.58 -0.68
N PHE A 2 2.43 0.09 -0.28
CA PHE A 2 3.70 0.29 -0.99
C PHE A 2 4.23 -1.06 -1.46
N SER A 3 4.73 -1.14 -2.69
CA SER A 3 5.42 -2.32 -3.21
C SER A 3 6.42 -1.90 -4.28
N PRO A 4 7.46 -2.70 -4.53
CA PRO A 4 8.28 -2.53 -5.73
C PRO A 4 7.41 -2.62 -6.99
N ASN A 5 7.92 -2.05 -8.09
CA ASN A 5 7.29 -2.19 -9.41
C ASN A 5 7.61 -3.57 -10.03
N ARG A 6 7.27 -4.63 -9.29
CA ARG A 6 7.49 -6.02 -9.66
C ARG A 6 6.20 -6.78 -9.46
N ILE A 7 5.77 -7.45 -10.52
CA ILE A 7 4.56 -8.27 -10.47
C ILE A 7 4.77 -9.41 -9.48
N ASN A 8 5.83 -10.20 -9.64
CA ASN A 8 6.10 -11.37 -8.78
C ASN A 8 7.44 -11.27 -8.03
N VAL A 9 7.55 -11.98 -6.91
CA VAL A 9 8.76 -12.05 -6.08
C VAL A 9 9.87 -12.86 -6.77
N MET A 10 9.49 -13.95 -7.45
CA MET A 10 10.37 -14.77 -8.27
C MET A 10 10.66 -14.06 -9.60
N LYS A 11 11.94 -14.00 -9.98
CA LYS A 11 12.44 -13.34 -11.20
C LYS A 11 12.26 -14.29 -12.38
N ASP A 12 11.40 -13.95 -13.33
CA ASP A 12 11.43 -14.59 -14.64
C ASP A 12 12.73 -14.15 -15.35
N ALA A 13 13.57 -15.13 -15.68
CA ALA A 13 14.87 -14.92 -16.33
C ALA A 13 14.76 -14.23 -17.71
N SER A 14 13.55 -14.06 -18.23
CA SER A 14 13.21 -13.46 -19.53
C SER A 14 12.73 -12.01 -19.45
N SER A 15 12.68 -11.39 -18.26
CA SER A 15 12.13 -10.03 -18.14
C SER A 15 13.17 -8.95 -18.43
N ASP A 16 13.02 -8.28 -19.57
CA ASP A 16 13.73 -7.03 -19.96
C ASP A 16 13.48 -5.87 -18.97
N LEU A 17 12.53 -6.03 -18.04
CA LEU A 17 12.25 -5.10 -16.95
C LEU A 17 13.21 -5.25 -15.76
N SER A 18 14.10 -6.25 -15.78
CA SER A 18 15.13 -6.38 -14.76
C SER A 18 16.23 -5.37 -15.00
N ASN A 19 16.11 -4.22 -14.35
CA ASN A 19 17.24 -3.31 -14.20
C ASN A 19 18.33 -4.07 -13.42
N PHE A 20 19.22 -4.75 -14.14
CA PHE A 20 20.22 -5.68 -13.60
C PHE A 20 21.17 -5.04 -12.57
N MET A 21 21.11 -3.72 -12.41
CA MET A 21 21.93 -2.93 -11.48
C MET A 21 21.28 -2.66 -10.11
N VAL A 22 19.97 -2.93 -9.93
CA VAL A 22 19.28 -2.65 -8.67
C VAL A 22 18.95 -3.97 -7.98
N GLU A 23 19.61 -4.23 -6.84
CA GLU A 23 19.30 -5.39 -6.03
C GLU A 23 17.89 -5.28 -5.44
N PRO A 24 17.11 -6.39 -5.36
CA PRO A 24 15.76 -6.40 -4.81
C PRO A 24 15.63 -5.75 -3.43
N GLU A 25 16.67 -5.86 -2.61
CA GLU A 25 16.74 -5.25 -1.29
C GLU A 25 16.68 -3.71 -1.37
N LYS A 26 17.35 -3.11 -2.37
CA LYS A 26 17.33 -1.66 -2.59
C LYS A 26 15.96 -1.16 -3.02
N GLU A 27 15.23 -1.95 -3.82
CA GLU A 27 13.87 -1.59 -4.25
C GLU A 27 12.89 -1.60 -3.07
N ILE A 28 13.00 -2.60 -2.19
CA ILE A 28 12.20 -2.67 -0.96
C ILE A 28 12.56 -1.52 -0.03
N GLN A 29 13.86 -1.24 0.14
CA GLN A 29 14.30 -0.11 0.97
C GLN A 29 13.75 1.22 0.46
N GLN A 30 13.72 1.42 -0.87
CA GLN A 30 13.08 2.60 -1.45
C GLN A 30 11.59 2.68 -1.12
N CYS A 31 10.89 1.55 -1.12
CA CYS A 31 9.48 1.51 -0.72
C CYS A 31 9.28 1.84 0.76
N VAL A 32 10.20 1.42 1.63
CA VAL A 32 10.22 1.79 3.06
C VAL A 32 10.38 3.31 3.21
N THR A 33 11.39 3.90 2.56
CA THR A 33 11.61 5.35 2.61
C THR A 33 10.42 6.13 2.06
N ASN A 34 9.84 5.69 0.93
CA ASN A 34 8.65 6.33 0.36
C ASN A 34 7.46 6.26 1.32
N LYS A 35 7.27 5.12 2.01
CA LYS A 35 6.25 4.95 3.04
C LYS A 35 6.45 5.96 4.19
N GLU A 36 7.68 6.12 4.68
CA GLU A 36 7.99 7.06 5.77
C GLU A 36 7.70 8.51 5.37
N ILE A 37 8.13 8.90 4.17
CA ILE A 37 7.85 10.24 3.61
C ILE A 37 6.34 10.46 3.51
N TRP A 38 5.60 9.49 2.96
CA TRP A 38 4.14 9.56 2.88
C TRP A 38 3.49 9.74 4.25
N CYS A 39 3.88 8.94 5.23
CA CYS A 39 3.39 9.06 6.61
C CYS A 39 3.68 10.44 7.20
N HIS A 40 4.86 11.01 6.93
CA HIS A 40 5.21 12.36 7.36
C HIS A 40 4.35 13.43 6.67
N LEU A 41 4.18 13.34 5.34
CA LEU A 41 3.34 14.27 4.57
C LEU A 41 1.88 14.24 5.03
N MET A 42 1.31 13.05 5.27
CA MET A 42 -0.06 12.92 5.76
C MET A 42 -0.25 13.52 7.15
N ARG A 43 0.74 13.34 8.04
CA ARG A 43 0.72 13.98 9.36
C ARG A 43 0.76 15.50 9.24
N SER A 44 1.66 16.03 8.40
CA SER A 44 1.79 17.48 8.18
C SER A 44 0.54 18.11 7.56
N LEU A 45 -0.09 17.46 6.58
CA LEU A 45 -1.36 17.92 6.02
C LEU A 45 -2.45 17.98 7.09
N TYR A 46 -2.56 16.96 7.93
CA TYR A 46 -3.55 16.92 9.00
C TYR A 46 -3.33 18.03 10.04
N GLU A 47 -2.09 18.26 10.46
CA GLU A 47 -1.72 19.36 11.37
C GLU A 47 -2.05 20.74 10.76
N ASN A 48 -1.82 20.92 9.46
CA ASN A 48 -2.16 22.16 8.75
C ASN A 48 -3.69 22.38 8.70
N GLU A 49 -4.48 21.35 8.40
CA GLU A 49 -5.95 21.44 8.39
C GLU A 49 -6.51 21.76 9.79
N LEU A 50 -5.97 21.16 10.85
CA LEU A 50 -6.36 21.44 12.24
C LEU A 50 -6.08 22.90 12.63
N SER A 51 -4.90 23.40 12.29
CA SER A 51 -4.54 24.80 12.58
C SER A 51 -5.40 25.78 11.78
N ALA A 52 -5.72 25.48 10.51
CA ALA A 52 -6.64 26.28 9.70
C ALA A 52 -8.09 26.23 10.21
N SER A 53 -8.55 25.07 10.69
CA SER A 53 -9.92 24.91 11.21
C SER A 53 -10.13 25.61 12.56
N SER A 54 -9.08 25.83 13.35
CA SER A 54 -9.16 26.61 14.60
C SER A 54 -9.49 28.09 14.39
N ALA A 55 -9.35 28.60 13.15
CA ALA A 55 -9.70 29.98 12.76
C ALA A 55 -11.12 30.13 12.20
N SER A 56 -11.86 29.04 11.95
CA SER A 56 -13.21 29.07 11.38
C SER A 56 -14.20 28.36 12.31
N MET A 57 -14.98 29.16 13.04
CA MET A 57 -15.89 28.68 14.10
C MET A 57 -17.13 27.93 13.61
N PHE A 58 -17.27 27.63 12.31
CA PHE A 58 -18.42 26.89 11.77
C PHE A 58 -18.03 26.05 10.54
N SER A 59 -17.71 24.77 10.74
CA SER A 59 -17.84 23.76 9.68
C SER A 59 -18.02 22.35 10.26
N PRO A 60 -19.21 21.73 10.10
CA PRO A 60 -19.47 20.36 10.55
C PRO A 60 -19.05 19.36 9.46
N ARG A 61 -17.73 19.16 9.25
CA ARG A 61 -17.29 18.15 8.26
C ARG A 61 -16.04 17.33 8.59
N VAL A 62 -15.47 17.43 9.78
CA VAL A 62 -14.24 16.69 10.13
C VAL A 62 -14.35 16.00 11.49
N GLU A 63 -15.43 15.23 11.70
CA GLU A 63 -15.57 14.41 12.92
C GLU A 63 -15.29 12.91 12.71
N THR A 64 -14.90 12.47 11.51
CA THR A 64 -14.72 11.03 11.21
C THR A 64 -13.28 10.53 11.08
N MET A 65 -12.25 11.32 11.42
CA MET A 65 -10.84 10.89 11.30
C MET A 65 -9.99 11.09 12.55
N THR A 66 -10.60 11.39 13.70
CA THR A 66 -9.86 11.70 14.94
C THR A 66 -9.26 10.48 15.66
N ASN A 67 -9.56 9.24 15.24
CA ASN A 67 -9.12 8.03 15.96
C ASN A 67 -8.31 7.01 15.15
N CYS A 68 -8.01 7.24 13.88
CA CYS A 68 -7.13 6.34 13.13
C CYS A 68 -5.74 6.94 13.02
N SER A 69 -4.77 6.27 13.65
CA SER A 69 -3.36 6.42 13.31
C SER A 69 -3.18 6.08 11.82
N MET A 70 -3.37 7.09 10.95
CA MET A 70 -3.36 6.93 9.49
C MET A 70 -2.03 6.40 8.97
N THR A 71 -0.96 6.54 9.77
CA THR A 71 0.37 6.00 9.49
C THR A 71 0.48 4.50 9.74
N ASP A 72 -0.36 3.94 10.62
CA ASP A 72 -0.30 2.52 11.02
C ASP A 72 -1.05 1.61 10.05
N ASN A 73 -1.94 2.19 9.24
CA ASN A 73 -2.71 1.46 8.22
C ASN A 73 -1.99 1.38 6.86
N THR A 74 -0.74 1.86 6.77
CA THR A 74 0.04 1.82 5.54
C THR A 74 0.89 0.54 5.45
N LEU A 75 0.49 -0.37 4.57
CA LEU A 75 1.13 -1.68 4.39
C LEU A 75 2.22 -1.68 3.31
N LEU A 76 3.27 -2.49 3.51
CA LEU A 76 4.36 -2.76 2.57
C LEU A 76 4.24 -4.20 2.06
N PHE A 77 4.39 -4.40 0.75
CA PHE A 77 4.32 -5.70 0.09
C PHE A 77 5.58 -5.97 -0.73
N PRO A 78 6.04 -7.24 -0.82
CA PRO A 78 7.23 -7.60 -1.57
C PRO A 78 7.01 -7.56 -3.09
N SER A 79 5.76 -7.64 -3.54
CA SER A 79 5.39 -7.56 -4.95
C SER A 79 3.94 -7.08 -5.11
N ILE A 80 3.57 -6.71 -6.32
CA ILE A 80 2.20 -6.32 -6.67
C ILE A 80 1.25 -7.51 -6.54
N SER A 81 1.66 -8.73 -6.93
CA SER A 81 0.84 -9.93 -6.73
C SER A 81 0.52 -10.19 -5.27
N ASN A 82 1.48 -9.97 -4.35
CA ASN A 82 1.23 -10.11 -2.92
C ASN A 82 0.21 -9.06 -2.42
N ALA A 83 0.30 -7.82 -2.91
CA ALA A 83 -0.67 -6.77 -2.60
C ALA A 83 -2.08 -7.12 -3.09
N LEU A 84 -2.20 -7.60 -4.34
CA LEU A 84 -3.48 -8.00 -4.91
C LEU A 84 -4.07 -9.23 -4.21
N ASN A 85 -3.25 -10.26 -3.92
CA ASN A 85 -3.68 -11.43 -3.16
C ASN A 85 -4.19 -11.05 -1.77
N PHE A 86 -3.56 -10.07 -1.13
CA PHE A 86 -4.07 -9.54 0.13
C PHE A 86 -5.46 -8.91 -0.02
N ILE A 87 -5.70 -8.17 -1.10
CA ILE A 87 -7.01 -7.54 -1.37
C ILE A 87 -8.07 -8.61 -1.68
N PHE A 88 -7.75 -9.59 -2.53
CA PHE A 88 -8.68 -10.64 -2.94
C PHE A 88 -8.92 -11.71 -1.88
N SER A 89 -7.91 -12.02 -1.06
CA SER A 89 -7.95 -13.08 -0.06
C SER A 89 -7.07 -12.74 1.16
N PRO A 90 -7.53 -11.82 2.03
CA PRO A 90 -6.76 -11.32 3.18
C PRO A 90 -6.31 -12.44 4.16
N GLU A 91 -7.05 -13.55 4.22
CA GLU A 91 -6.76 -14.66 5.14
C GLU A 91 -5.57 -15.53 4.72
N SER A 92 -5.18 -15.49 3.44
CA SER A 92 -4.08 -16.29 2.89
C SER A 92 -2.69 -15.78 3.30
N VAL A 93 -2.59 -14.50 3.64
CA VAL A 93 -1.32 -13.80 3.91
C VAL A 93 -0.77 -14.11 5.30
N SER A 94 -1.61 -14.60 6.23
CA SER A 94 -1.21 -14.85 7.62
C SER A 94 -0.39 -16.14 7.84
N LYS A 95 -0.21 -16.99 6.82
CA LYS A 95 0.32 -18.36 7.03
C LYS A 95 1.69 -18.67 6.42
N ASN A 96 2.19 -17.93 5.43
CA ASN A 96 3.30 -18.47 4.62
C ASN A 96 4.55 -17.60 4.35
N ASP A 97 4.58 -16.28 4.59
CA ASP A 97 5.70 -15.49 4.08
C ASP A 97 6.68 -15.03 5.17
N LYS A 98 7.82 -15.71 5.22
CA LYS A 98 9.06 -15.38 5.97
C LYS A 98 9.74 -14.08 5.50
N ILE A 99 9.05 -13.22 4.77
CA ILE A 99 9.62 -12.02 4.15
C ILE A 99 8.80 -10.82 4.60
N ASN A 100 9.23 -10.21 5.71
CA ASN A 100 8.98 -8.81 6.08
C ASN A 100 7.51 -8.30 6.08
N THR A 101 6.50 -9.17 6.18
CA THR A 101 5.07 -8.80 6.39
C THR A 101 4.72 -8.64 7.86
N SER A 102 5.69 -8.25 8.71
CA SER A 102 5.66 -8.39 10.16
C SER A 102 4.59 -7.57 10.91
N THR A 103 3.68 -6.87 10.24
CA THR A 103 2.64 -6.06 10.91
C THR A 103 1.38 -5.87 10.06
N ILE A 104 0.89 -6.90 9.35
CA ILE A 104 -0.52 -6.86 8.93
C ILE A 104 -1.38 -7.15 10.15
N ASP A 105 -1.92 -6.10 10.78
CA ASP A 105 -2.84 -6.24 11.90
C ASP A 105 -4.11 -6.98 11.43
N SER A 106 -4.54 -7.95 12.25
CA SER A 106 -5.82 -8.65 12.13
C SER A 106 -7.01 -7.71 11.94
N SER A 107 -6.95 -6.50 12.50
CA SER A 107 -7.97 -5.45 12.33
C SER A 107 -8.10 -5.02 10.87
N ILE A 108 -6.99 -4.88 10.16
CA ILE A 108 -6.97 -4.48 8.75
C ILE A 108 -7.49 -5.61 7.87
N CYS A 109 -7.12 -6.86 8.16
CA CYS A 109 -7.68 -8.02 7.45
C CYS A 109 -9.21 -8.09 7.56
N LYS A 110 -9.75 -7.81 8.76
CA LYS A 110 -11.21 -7.73 8.97
C LYS A 110 -11.84 -6.56 8.22
N LEU A 111 -11.18 -5.41 8.21
CA LEU A 111 -11.67 -4.23 7.50
C LEU A 111 -11.75 -4.48 5.99
N VAL A 112 -10.70 -5.05 5.40
CA VAL A 112 -10.67 -5.41 3.97
C VAL A 112 -11.73 -6.47 3.66
N LYS A 113 -11.88 -7.48 4.52
CA LYS A 113 -12.89 -8.55 4.35
C LYS A 113 -14.33 -8.04 4.41
N ASN A 114 -14.60 -7.10 5.30
CA ASN A 114 -15.95 -6.57 5.53
C ASN A 114 -16.24 -5.32 4.69
N ALA A 115 -15.31 -4.89 3.83
CA ALA A 115 -15.52 -3.72 2.99
C ALA A 115 -16.50 -4.07 1.86
N ASP A 116 -17.61 -3.32 1.77
CA ASP A 116 -18.57 -3.47 0.66
C ASP A 116 -17.94 -3.14 -0.69
N ASN A 117 -16.96 -2.23 -0.71
CA ASN A 117 -16.27 -1.79 -1.91
C ASN A 117 -14.80 -1.48 -1.61
N ILE A 118 -13.89 -1.94 -2.48
CA ILE A 118 -12.46 -1.63 -2.43
C ILE A 118 -12.10 -0.92 -3.74
N GLN A 119 -11.52 0.28 -3.62
CA GLN A 119 -11.06 1.06 -4.78
C GLN A 119 -9.53 1.00 -4.83
N VAL A 120 -8.99 0.59 -5.99
CA VAL A 120 -7.55 0.47 -6.21
C VAL A 120 -7.17 1.37 -7.39
N LEU A 121 -6.26 2.31 -7.16
CA LEU A 121 -5.64 3.12 -8.21
C LEU A 121 -4.30 2.51 -8.59
N VAL A 122 -4.19 2.07 -9.85
CA VAL A 122 -2.93 1.61 -10.45
C VAL A 122 -2.50 2.61 -11.51
N THR A 123 -1.29 3.15 -11.37
CA THR A 123 -0.76 4.20 -12.24
C THR A 123 0.76 4.07 -12.34
N GLY A 124 1.35 4.69 -13.37
CA GLY A 124 2.79 4.62 -13.66
C GLY A 124 3.03 4.22 -15.10
N SER A 125 3.30 2.93 -15.36
CA SER A 125 3.62 2.42 -16.69
C SER A 125 2.53 1.50 -17.25
N LEU A 126 2.45 1.40 -18.58
CA LEU A 126 1.51 0.50 -19.25
C LEU A 126 1.76 -0.98 -18.88
N HIS A 127 3.04 -1.37 -18.73
CA HIS A 127 3.41 -2.74 -18.32
C HIS A 127 2.89 -3.07 -16.91
N LEU A 128 2.95 -2.11 -15.99
CA LEU A 128 2.38 -2.26 -14.65
C LEU A 128 0.87 -2.44 -14.72
N VAL A 129 0.18 -1.57 -15.47
CA VAL A 129 -1.27 -1.65 -15.63
C VAL A 129 -1.68 -2.97 -16.28
N GLY A 130 -1.03 -3.36 -17.38
CA GLY A 130 -1.29 -4.63 -18.05
C GLY A 130 -1.01 -5.85 -17.16
N GLY A 131 0.08 -5.79 -16.39
CA GLY A 131 0.42 -6.83 -15.42
C GLY A 131 -0.59 -6.93 -14.29
N VAL A 132 -1.16 -5.83 -13.80
CA VAL A 132 -2.26 -5.90 -12.82
C VAL A 132 -3.53 -6.44 -13.44
N LEU A 133 -3.90 -5.97 -14.64
CA LEU A 133 -5.11 -6.42 -15.31
C LEU A 133 -5.12 -7.95 -15.51
N SER A 134 -3.98 -8.58 -15.77
CA SER A 134 -3.90 -10.04 -15.87
C SER A 134 -4.22 -10.80 -14.57
N PHE A 135 -4.20 -10.14 -13.40
CA PHE A 135 -4.65 -10.74 -12.12
C PHE A 135 -6.12 -10.45 -11.81
N ILE A 136 -6.71 -9.42 -12.43
CA ILE A 136 -8.10 -9.03 -12.17
C ILE A 136 -9.04 -9.70 -13.18
N ASP A 137 -8.57 -9.91 -14.42
CA ASP A 137 -9.36 -10.42 -15.54
C ASP A 137 -9.45 -11.97 -15.59
N THR A 138 -9.45 -12.62 -14.42
CA THR A 138 -9.65 -14.08 -14.23
C THR A 138 -11.02 -14.37 -13.64
#